data_AF-A0A7W5FEA3-F1
#
_entry.id   AF-A0A7W5FEA3-F1
#
_cell.length_a   1.000
_cell.length_b   1.000
_cell.length_c   1.000
_cell.angle_alpha   90.00
_cell.angle_beta   90.00
_cell.angle_gamma   90.00
#
_symmetry.space_group_name_H-M   'P 1'
#
loop_
_entity.id
_entity.type
_entity.pdbx_description
1 polymer ?
#
loop_
_entity_poly.entity_id
_entity_poly.type
_entity_poly.pdbx_seq_one_letter_code
_entity_poly.pdbx_strand_id
1 'polypeptide(L)'
;MIPELRRRIGFEIELMAPPGVSRRTLALDLAGRCGGSVRPVWHHDSEPSLVPGLGRFLHLTQGFEVRRPDGTPLCTLVDDITLMRGLDPRAPAIPGWFRVLTDDTRLLRLLSARCDAGTTLPRVLEPAAELWGTTVERHGDIYRLNDAAGATIALASPAGGERERPCEIITPPLSAGHHTELSFLLGVARGLGFTVPHEAAVHLHVDGGPFREAPALANLIRLFAHWREPLRTLLATNPACRRLAPLPAPLVDAVAGAPTITELRQAAQTGQITKFYDVNLTQVLTDTPPLRDTVEIRILPGAIDADEIVHRAALVELLLDRCLDPTPIPSGPASPDALLEMAAETLVQGQ
;
A
#
# COMPACT_ATOMS: atom_id res chain seq x y z
N MET A 1 -16.48 -23.26 3.89
CA MET A 1 -17.45 -22.16 4.07
C MET A 1 -16.64 -20.89 4.07
N ILE A 2 -16.97 -19.91 3.22
CA ILE A 2 -16.24 -18.64 3.16
C ILE A 2 -16.67 -17.79 4.36
N PRO A 3 -15.74 -17.27 5.18
CA PRO A 3 -16.11 -16.41 6.29
C PRO A 3 -16.59 -15.05 5.79
N GLU A 4 -17.58 -14.47 6.48
CA GLU A 4 -18.03 -13.10 6.25
C GLU A 4 -17.23 -12.16 7.15
N LEU A 5 -16.50 -11.21 6.54
CA LEU A 5 -15.75 -10.19 7.28
C LEU A 5 -16.71 -9.08 7.72
N ARG A 6 -16.62 -8.67 8.99
CA ARG A 6 -17.53 -7.69 9.61
C ARG A 6 -16.90 -6.30 9.70
N ARG A 7 -15.56 -6.23 9.70
CA ARG A 7 -14.85 -4.95 9.73
C ARG A 7 -14.92 -4.26 8.37
N ARG A 8 -14.80 -2.93 8.40
CA ARG A 8 -14.57 -2.13 7.20
C ARG A 8 -13.09 -2.25 6.80
N ILE A 9 -12.80 -2.88 5.65
CA ILE A 9 -11.43 -3.23 5.24
C ILE A 9 -11.14 -2.71 3.82
N GLY A 10 -10.05 -1.98 3.66
CA GLY A 10 -9.43 -1.73 2.35
C GLY A 10 -8.33 -2.77 2.07
N PHE A 11 -8.19 -3.17 0.82
CA PHE A 11 -7.18 -4.15 0.39
C PHE A 11 -6.21 -3.49 -0.58
N GLU A 12 -4.92 -3.76 -0.40
CA GLU A 12 -3.89 -3.55 -1.41
C GLU A 12 -3.39 -4.94 -1.84
N ILE A 13 -3.49 -5.28 -3.13
CA ILE A 13 -3.19 -6.62 -3.65
C ILE A 13 -2.21 -6.52 -4.80
N GLU A 14 -1.01 -7.05 -4.60
CA GLU A 14 0.10 -6.97 -5.55
C GLU A 14 0.03 -8.09 -6.60
N LEU A 15 0.00 -7.72 -7.88
CA LEU A 15 -0.08 -8.60 -9.04
C LEU A 15 0.94 -8.20 -10.13
N MET A 16 1.19 -9.12 -11.06
CA MET A 16 2.06 -8.91 -12.21
C MET A 16 1.30 -9.21 -13.50
N ALA A 17 1.26 -8.25 -14.42
CA ALA A 17 0.71 -8.48 -15.76
C ALA A 17 1.66 -9.36 -16.60
N PRO A 18 1.13 -10.23 -17.48
CA PRO A 18 1.94 -10.90 -18.47
C PRO A 18 2.46 -9.90 -19.52
N PRO A 19 3.54 -10.20 -20.26
CA PRO A 19 4.01 -9.36 -21.35
C PRO A 19 2.90 -9.05 -22.37
N GLY A 20 2.82 -7.79 -22.82
CA GLY A 20 1.78 -7.31 -23.74
C GLY A 20 0.47 -6.88 -23.05
N VAL A 21 0.33 -7.12 -21.75
CA VAL A 21 -0.75 -6.62 -20.90
C VAL A 21 -0.18 -5.64 -19.87
N SER A 22 -1.00 -4.73 -19.38
CA SER A 22 -0.57 -3.72 -18.40
C SER A 22 -1.65 -3.47 -17.35
N ARG A 23 -1.31 -2.75 -16.29
CA ARG A 23 -2.32 -2.24 -15.34
C ARG A 23 -3.39 -1.36 -16.01
N ARG A 24 -3.06 -0.67 -17.11
CA ARG A 24 -4.06 0.08 -17.91
C ARG A 24 -5.05 -0.85 -18.59
N THR A 25 -4.58 -1.99 -19.10
CA THR A 25 -5.45 -3.02 -19.71
C THR A 25 -6.45 -3.56 -18.69
N LEU A 26 -5.99 -3.89 -17.47
CA LEU A 26 -6.87 -4.31 -16.38
C LEU A 26 -7.89 -3.22 -16.00
N ALA A 27 -7.47 -1.96 -15.94
CA ALA A 27 -8.37 -0.83 -15.66
C ALA A 27 -9.53 -0.77 -16.66
N LEU A 28 -9.20 -0.88 -17.95
CA LEU A 28 -10.17 -0.80 -19.05
C LEU A 28 -11.12 -2.00 -19.05
N ASP A 29 -10.62 -3.22 -18.80
CA ASP A 29 -11.48 -4.42 -18.77
C ASP A 29 -12.45 -4.37 -17.57
N LEU A 30 -11.98 -3.94 -16.39
CA LEU A 30 -12.82 -3.74 -15.21
C LEU A 30 -13.92 -2.71 -15.47
N ALA A 31 -13.55 -1.53 -16.01
CA ALA A 31 -14.52 -0.50 -16.36
C ALA A 31 -15.54 -1.01 -17.39
N GLY A 32 -15.08 -1.71 -18.43
CA GLY A 32 -15.97 -2.28 -19.46
C GLY A 32 -16.99 -3.25 -18.89
N ARG A 33 -16.58 -4.14 -17.96
CA ARG A 33 -17.46 -5.14 -17.35
C ARG A 33 -18.50 -4.54 -16.41
N CYS A 34 -18.18 -3.45 -15.72
CA CYS A 34 -19.14 -2.79 -14.82
C CYS A 34 -19.90 -1.63 -15.48
N GLY A 35 -19.64 -1.32 -16.76
CA GLY A 35 -20.20 -0.15 -17.45
C GLY A 35 -19.64 1.19 -16.94
N GLY A 36 -18.48 1.13 -16.29
CA GLY A 36 -17.83 2.24 -15.62
C GLY A 36 -16.89 3.07 -16.49
N SER A 37 -15.94 3.75 -15.85
CA SER A 37 -14.93 4.58 -16.52
C SER A 37 -13.56 4.47 -15.86
N VAL A 38 -12.52 4.85 -16.61
CA VAL A 38 -11.13 4.88 -16.13
C VAL A 38 -10.63 6.31 -16.16
N ARG A 39 -9.97 6.73 -15.07
CA ARG A 39 -9.28 8.02 -14.97
C ARG A 39 -7.81 7.81 -14.61
N PRO A 40 -6.85 8.29 -15.42
CA PRO A 40 -5.44 8.31 -15.03
C PRO A 40 -5.24 9.13 -13.75
N VAL A 41 -4.37 8.64 -12.86
CA VAL A 41 -4.02 9.31 -11.60
C VAL A 41 -2.52 9.21 -11.36
N TRP A 42 -1.99 10.06 -10.47
CA TRP A 42 -0.63 9.89 -9.99
C TRP A 42 -0.58 8.95 -8.79
N HIS A 43 0.34 8.00 -8.84
CA HIS A 43 0.77 7.23 -7.67
C HIS A 43 2.14 7.75 -7.20
N HIS A 44 2.29 7.90 -5.88
CA HIS A 44 3.50 8.43 -5.26
C HIS A 44 4.35 7.27 -4.75
N ASP A 45 5.59 7.18 -5.21
CA ASP A 45 6.57 6.24 -4.67
C ASP A 45 7.93 6.90 -4.49
N SER A 46 8.91 6.14 -4.01
CA SER A 46 10.29 6.58 -3.86
C SER A 46 11.29 5.45 -4.09
N GLU A 47 12.32 5.72 -4.88
CA GLU A 47 13.45 4.81 -5.09
C GLU A 47 14.73 5.36 -4.42
N PRO A 48 15.63 4.50 -3.90
CA PRO A 48 16.93 4.95 -3.41
C PRO A 48 17.68 5.71 -4.50
N SER A 49 18.24 6.86 -4.15
CA SER A 49 19.07 7.62 -5.09
C SER A 49 20.48 7.06 -5.11
N LEU A 50 21.01 6.81 -6.30
CA LEU A 50 22.43 6.50 -6.50
C LEU A 50 23.31 7.75 -6.45
N VAL A 51 22.71 8.95 -6.38
CA VAL A 51 23.43 10.23 -6.28
C VAL A 51 23.88 10.43 -4.83
N PRO A 52 25.19 10.60 -4.57
CA PRO A 52 25.71 10.83 -3.22
C PRO A 52 25.01 12.01 -2.54
N GLY A 53 24.52 11.79 -1.32
CA GLY A 53 23.89 12.82 -0.48
C GLY A 53 22.40 13.11 -0.73
N LEU A 54 21.80 12.61 -1.81
CA LEU A 54 20.38 12.86 -2.14
C LEU A 54 19.43 11.89 -1.42
N GLY A 55 19.91 10.69 -1.05
CA GLY A 55 19.18 9.67 -0.31
C GLY A 55 18.12 8.94 -1.14
N ARG A 56 17.13 9.65 -1.70
CA ARG A 56 16.03 9.06 -2.49
C ARG A 56 15.58 9.99 -3.62
N PHE A 57 15.08 9.40 -4.70
CA PHE A 57 14.24 10.10 -5.67
C PHE A 57 12.79 9.81 -5.35
N LEU A 58 11.95 10.84 -5.47
CA LEU A 58 10.52 10.73 -5.39
C LEU A 58 9.97 10.71 -6.81
N HIS A 59 8.97 9.88 -7.06
CA HIS A 59 8.40 9.76 -8.39
C HIS A 59 6.88 9.64 -8.36
N LEU A 60 6.29 10.28 -9.36
CA LEU A 60 4.91 10.08 -9.76
C LEU A 60 4.90 9.09 -10.92
N THR A 61 4.29 7.93 -10.69
CA THR A 61 4.01 6.95 -11.75
C THR A 61 2.53 6.99 -12.10
N GLN A 62 2.20 6.66 -13.35
CA GLN A 62 0.81 6.65 -13.78
C GLN A 62 0.05 5.48 -13.13
N GLY A 63 -1.02 5.78 -12.39
CA GLY A 63 -2.03 4.81 -11.96
C GLY A 63 -3.35 5.02 -12.70
N PHE A 64 -4.33 4.16 -12.43
CA PHE A 64 -5.65 4.21 -13.04
C PHE A 64 -6.74 4.00 -11.99
N GLU A 65 -7.54 5.03 -11.75
CA GLU A 65 -8.75 4.94 -10.95
C GLU A 65 -9.89 4.38 -11.82
N VAL A 66 -10.51 3.29 -11.37
CA VAL A 66 -11.68 2.69 -12.00
C VAL A 66 -12.92 3.09 -11.22
N ARG A 67 -13.92 3.65 -11.90
CA ARG A 67 -15.19 4.09 -11.31
C ARG A 67 -16.35 3.30 -11.87
N ARG A 68 -17.34 3.02 -11.04
CA ARG A 68 -18.63 2.45 -11.44
C ARG A 68 -19.46 3.46 -12.25
N PRO A 69 -20.57 3.05 -12.91
CA PRO A 69 -21.42 3.96 -13.68
C PRO A 69 -21.98 5.14 -12.88
N ASP A 70 -22.21 4.93 -11.58
CA ASP A 70 -22.68 5.96 -10.65
C ASP A 70 -21.58 6.92 -10.17
N GLY A 71 -20.34 6.75 -10.67
CA GLY A 71 -19.18 7.56 -10.33
C GLY A 71 -18.46 7.13 -9.05
N THR A 72 -18.98 6.14 -8.30
CA THR A 72 -18.32 5.62 -7.09
C THR A 72 -17.03 4.87 -7.46
N PRO A 73 -15.98 4.94 -6.61
CA PRO A 73 -14.73 4.23 -6.87
C PRO A 73 -14.94 2.71 -6.77
N LEU A 74 -14.46 1.97 -7.76
CA LEU A 74 -14.36 0.51 -7.72
C LEU A 74 -13.00 0.08 -7.15
N CYS A 75 -11.92 0.59 -7.73
CA CYS A 75 -10.55 0.36 -7.27
C CYS A 75 -9.60 1.39 -7.90
N THR A 76 -8.36 1.46 -7.42
CA THR A 76 -7.25 2.13 -8.10
C THR A 76 -6.17 1.10 -8.41
N LEU A 77 -5.61 1.15 -9.61
CA LEU A 77 -4.54 0.27 -10.07
C LEU A 77 -3.26 1.08 -10.18
N VAL A 78 -2.27 0.79 -9.36
CA VAL A 78 -1.03 1.57 -9.27
C VAL A 78 0.20 0.71 -9.52
N ASP A 79 1.33 1.36 -9.70
CA ASP A 79 2.62 0.69 -9.76
C ASP A 79 3.10 0.34 -8.35
N ASP A 80 3.82 -0.76 -8.18
CA ASP A 80 4.62 -1.02 -6.99
C ASP A 80 6.06 -1.31 -7.40
N ILE A 81 6.97 -0.40 -7.05
CA ILE A 81 8.39 -0.47 -7.42
C ILE A 81 9.13 -1.64 -6.79
N THR A 82 8.55 -2.28 -5.78
CA THR A 82 9.19 -3.43 -5.14
C THR A 82 9.05 -4.73 -5.93
N LEU A 83 8.06 -4.79 -6.83
CA LEU A 83 7.85 -5.90 -7.75
C LEU A 83 8.84 -5.80 -8.91
N MET A 84 9.86 -6.65 -8.87
CA MET A 84 10.98 -6.60 -9.82
C MET A 84 11.26 -7.92 -10.51
N ARG A 85 11.03 -9.06 -9.83
CA ARG A 85 11.29 -10.37 -10.44
C ARG A 85 10.35 -10.62 -11.61
N GLY A 86 10.94 -11.00 -12.75
CA GLY A 86 10.22 -11.27 -13.99
C GLY A 86 10.04 -10.06 -14.91
N LEU A 87 10.60 -8.90 -14.54
CA LEU A 87 10.75 -7.75 -15.42
C LEU A 87 12.10 -7.76 -16.14
N ASP A 88 12.14 -7.30 -17.39
CA ASP A 88 13.37 -6.94 -18.09
C ASP A 88 13.73 -5.46 -17.83
N PRO A 89 14.74 -5.16 -16.99
CA PRO A 89 15.10 -3.78 -16.67
C PRO A 89 15.67 -2.99 -17.87
N ARG A 90 16.00 -3.67 -18.98
CA ARG A 90 16.50 -3.04 -20.21
C ARG A 90 15.41 -2.82 -21.25
N ALA A 91 14.20 -3.33 -21.03
CA ALA A 91 13.10 -3.11 -21.95
C ALA A 91 12.82 -1.61 -22.09
N PRO A 92 12.65 -1.10 -23.32
CA PRO A 92 12.27 0.28 -23.52
C PRO A 92 10.87 0.53 -22.96
N ALA A 93 10.57 1.78 -22.62
CA ALA A 93 9.22 2.17 -22.23
C ALA A 93 8.24 1.95 -23.39
N ILE A 94 7.06 1.40 -23.09
CA ILE A 94 5.96 1.37 -24.04
C ILE A 94 5.44 2.81 -24.26
N PRO A 95 5.06 3.21 -25.49
CA PRO A 95 4.54 4.55 -25.75
C PRO A 95 3.40 4.94 -24.82
N GLY A 96 3.48 6.16 -24.27
CA GLY A 96 2.48 6.70 -23.35
C GLY A 96 2.63 6.26 -21.89
N TRP A 97 3.71 5.54 -21.54
CA TRP A 97 4.11 5.26 -20.17
C TRP A 97 5.31 6.10 -19.75
N PHE A 98 5.15 6.85 -18.68
CA PHE A 98 6.19 7.75 -18.18
C PHE A 98 6.08 8.00 -16.69
N ARG A 99 7.13 8.60 -16.13
CA ARG A 99 7.21 9.02 -14.72
C ARG A 99 7.70 10.44 -14.60
N VAL A 100 7.27 11.13 -13.54
CA VAL A 100 7.81 12.43 -13.12
C VAL A 100 8.64 12.22 -11.87
N LEU A 101 9.82 12.84 -11.79
CA LEU A 101 10.82 12.70 -10.74
C LEU A 101 11.10 14.06 -10.11
N THR A 102 11.27 14.07 -8.79
CA THR A 102 11.75 15.22 -8.01
C THR A 102 12.41 14.71 -6.71
N ASP A 103 13.18 15.55 -6.03
CA ASP A 103 13.85 15.24 -4.77
C ASP A 103 13.19 15.87 -3.54
N ASP A 104 12.19 16.74 -3.74
CA ASP A 104 11.45 17.41 -2.65
C ASP A 104 9.99 16.94 -2.60
N THR A 105 9.54 16.51 -1.42
CA THR A 105 8.15 16.02 -1.21
C THR A 105 7.09 17.11 -1.42
N ARG A 106 7.41 18.37 -1.14
CA ARG A 106 6.51 19.52 -1.38
C ARG A 106 6.34 19.75 -2.88
N LEU A 107 7.44 19.67 -3.64
CA LEU A 107 7.39 19.73 -5.11
C LEU A 107 6.63 18.54 -5.68
N LEU A 108 6.85 17.32 -5.18
CA LEU A 108 6.11 16.13 -5.61
C LEU A 108 4.59 16.33 -5.47
N ARG A 109 4.14 16.85 -4.33
CA ARG A 109 2.72 17.14 -4.08
C ARG A 109 2.18 18.23 -5.00
N LEU A 110 2.95 19.29 -5.23
CA LEU A 110 2.59 20.36 -6.15
C LEU A 110 2.46 19.84 -7.59
N LEU A 111 3.46 19.08 -8.07
CA LEU A 111 3.43 18.43 -9.38
C LEU A 111 2.23 17.50 -9.51
N SER A 112 1.96 16.67 -8.50
CA SER A 112 0.80 15.77 -8.49
C SER A 112 -0.54 16.51 -8.54
N ALA A 113 -0.63 17.74 -8.04
CA ALA A 113 -1.84 18.54 -8.04
C ALA A 113 -2.02 19.38 -9.33
N ARG A 114 -0.93 19.63 -10.07
CA ARG A 114 -0.90 20.56 -11.21
C ARG A 114 -0.73 19.86 -12.55
N CYS A 115 0.00 18.76 -12.58
CA CYS A 115 0.25 17.98 -13.79
C CYS A 115 -0.81 16.89 -13.95
N ASP A 116 -1.29 16.69 -15.18
CA ASP A 116 -2.26 15.64 -15.49
C ASP A 116 -1.56 14.31 -15.80
N ALA A 117 -1.92 13.23 -15.09
CA ALA A 117 -1.40 11.88 -15.33
C ALA A 117 -1.87 11.27 -16.66
N GLY A 118 -2.96 11.80 -17.23
CA GLY A 118 -3.54 11.36 -18.51
C GLY A 118 -2.96 12.04 -19.74
N THR A 119 -2.10 13.05 -19.56
CA THR A 119 -1.47 13.77 -20.68
C THR A 119 -0.29 12.99 -21.26
N THR A 120 0.43 13.61 -22.20
CA THR A 120 1.61 13.03 -22.83
C THR A 120 2.90 13.49 -22.16
N LEU A 121 3.93 12.65 -22.20
CA LEU A 121 5.26 12.96 -21.65
C LEU A 121 5.79 14.35 -22.04
N PRO A 122 5.70 14.81 -23.31
CA PRO A 122 6.21 16.14 -23.68
C PRO A 122 5.49 17.31 -23.01
N ARG A 123 4.24 17.10 -22.59
CA ARG A 123 3.34 18.15 -22.11
C ARG A 123 3.14 18.14 -20.60
N VAL A 124 3.52 17.07 -19.92
CA VAL A 124 3.12 16.85 -18.52
C VAL A 124 3.65 17.91 -17.56
N LEU A 125 4.81 18.49 -17.85
CA LEU A 125 5.41 19.54 -17.03
C LEU A 125 4.98 20.97 -17.45
N GLU A 126 4.20 21.14 -18.53
CA GLU A 126 3.75 22.48 -18.98
C GLU A 126 2.98 23.25 -17.89
N PRO A 127 1.97 22.65 -17.20
CA PRO A 127 1.21 23.39 -16.17
C PRO A 127 2.05 23.75 -14.95
N ALA A 128 3.11 22.99 -14.69
CA ALA A 128 4.08 23.31 -13.67
C ALA A 128 4.94 24.48 -14.15
N ALA A 129 5.54 24.40 -15.34
CA ALA A 129 6.38 25.45 -15.92
C ALA A 129 5.73 26.84 -15.89
N GLU A 130 4.43 26.92 -16.19
CA GLU A 130 3.63 28.15 -16.07
C GLU A 130 3.68 28.79 -14.67
N LEU A 131 3.67 27.99 -13.60
CA LEU A 131 3.74 28.48 -12.22
C LEU A 131 5.09 29.12 -11.88
N TRP A 132 6.17 28.63 -12.49
CA TRP A 132 7.52 29.16 -12.29
C TRP A 132 7.90 30.23 -13.32
N GLY A 133 7.04 30.52 -14.29
CA GLY A 133 7.34 31.44 -15.37
C GLY A 133 8.51 30.96 -16.25
N THR A 134 8.70 29.64 -16.36
CA THR A 134 9.76 29.02 -17.16
C THR A 134 9.18 28.14 -18.26
N THR A 135 10.04 27.47 -19.03
CA THR A 135 9.64 26.52 -20.09
C THR A 135 10.28 25.16 -19.83
N VAL A 136 9.66 24.11 -20.36
CA VAL A 136 10.17 22.75 -20.26
C VAL A 136 11.22 22.53 -21.35
N GLU A 137 12.42 22.12 -20.94
CA GLU A 137 13.51 21.81 -21.86
C GLU A 137 13.52 20.31 -22.20
N ARG A 138 13.83 19.97 -23.46
CA ARG A 138 14.01 18.57 -23.88
C ARG A 138 15.49 18.22 -23.95
N HIS A 139 15.88 17.13 -23.29
CA HIS A 139 17.22 16.55 -23.27
C HIS A 139 17.13 15.07 -23.67
N GLY A 140 17.26 14.77 -24.96
CA GLY A 140 16.98 13.44 -25.49
C GLY A 140 15.50 13.07 -25.30
N ASP A 141 15.21 11.99 -24.57
CA ASP A 141 13.84 11.57 -24.22
C ASP A 141 13.37 12.09 -22.85
N ILE A 142 14.20 12.90 -22.19
CA ILE A 142 13.91 13.47 -20.87
C ILE A 142 13.42 14.92 -21.05
N TYR A 143 12.39 15.27 -20.30
CA TYR A 143 11.85 16.62 -20.22
C TYR A 143 12.19 17.20 -18.86
N ARG A 144 12.87 18.34 -18.82
CA ARG A 144 13.39 18.96 -17.61
C ARG A 144 12.71 20.29 -17.35
N LEU A 145 12.24 20.47 -16.13
CA LEU A 145 11.74 21.74 -15.62
C LEU A 145 12.77 22.30 -14.64
N ASN A 146 13.28 23.50 -14.95
CA ASN A 146 14.14 24.27 -14.05
C ASN A 146 13.40 25.51 -13.54
N ASP A 147 13.83 26.04 -12.40
CA ASP A 147 13.44 27.36 -11.93
C ASP A 147 14.18 28.47 -12.71
N ALA A 148 13.87 29.73 -12.41
CA ALA A 148 14.49 30.89 -13.06
C ALA A 148 15.99 31.05 -12.76
N ALA A 149 16.50 30.41 -11.69
CA ALA A 149 17.92 30.38 -11.35
C ALA A 149 18.67 29.21 -12.01
N GLY A 150 17.96 28.33 -12.73
CA GLY A 150 18.53 27.16 -13.40
C GLY A 150 18.58 25.90 -12.53
N ALA A 151 18.04 25.90 -11.32
CA ALA A 151 17.96 24.70 -10.49
C ALA A 151 16.83 23.79 -10.97
N THR A 152 17.07 22.48 -11.01
CA THR A 152 16.07 21.51 -11.46
C THR A 152 14.97 21.32 -10.42
N ILE A 153 13.72 21.50 -10.86
CA ILE A 153 12.51 21.27 -10.06
C ILE A 153 12.02 19.83 -10.28
N ALA A 154 11.96 19.39 -11.54
CA ALA A 154 11.43 18.10 -11.92
C ALA A 154 11.99 17.58 -13.25
N LEU A 155 11.98 16.27 -13.40
CA LEU A 155 12.25 15.58 -14.66
C LEU A 155 11.05 14.69 -15.01
N ALA A 156 10.66 14.66 -16.28
CA ALA A 156 9.74 13.65 -16.81
C ALA A 156 10.50 12.77 -17.79
N SER A 157 10.34 11.45 -17.67
CA SER A 157 11.07 10.47 -18.48
C SER A 157 10.21 9.25 -18.82
N PRO A 158 10.48 8.54 -19.92
CA PRO A 158 9.79 7.30 -20.24
C PRO A 158 9.97 6.27 -19.11
N ALA A 159 8.92 5.51 -18.81
CA ALA A 159 8.95 4.48 -17.78
C ALA A 159 9.34 3.13 -18.40
N GLY A 160 10.63 2.95 -18.68
CA GLY A 160 11.20 1.69 -19.18
C GLY A 160 11.32 0.63 -18.09
N GLY A 161 11.82 -0.55 -18.44
CA GLY A 161 11.96 -1.67 -17.50
C GLY A 161 10.65 -2.45 -17.28
N GLU A 162 9.76 -2.42 -18.27
CA GLU A 162 8.42 -3.01 -18.23
C GLU A 162 7.55 -2.54 -17.04
N ARG A 163 7.75 -1.30 -16.60
CA ARG A 163 7.08 -0.73 -15.43
C ARG A 163 5.58 -0.53 -15.61
N GLU A 164 5.00 -0.81 -16.77
CA GLU A 164 3.56 -0.90 -16.99
C GLU A 164 2.91 -2.18 -16.44
N ARG A 165 3.71 -3.22 -16.19
CA ARG A 165 3.23 -4.57 -15.83
C ARG A 165 2.94 -4.76 -14.34
N PRO A 166 3.77 -4.26 -13.39
CA PRO A 166 3.42 -4.34 -11.98
C PRO A 166 2.12 -3.58 -11.70
N CYS A 167 1.30 -4.18 -10.85
CA CYS A 167 -0.03 -3.69 -10.55
C CYS A 167 -0.41 -4.00 -9.11
N GLU A 168 -0.57 -2.97 -8.29
CA GLU A 168 -1.22 -3.08 -6.99
C GLU A 168 -2.68 -2.64 -7.15
N ILE A 169 -3.61 -3.54 -6.82
CA ILE A 169 -5.04 -3.23 -6.76
C ILE A 169 -5.35 -2.66 -5.38
N ILE A 170 -5.79 -1.41 -5.32
CA ILE A 170 -6.22 -0.74 -4.10
C ILE A 170 -7.74 -0.60 -4.11
N THR A 171 -8.44 -1.25 -3.18
CA THR A 171 -9.90 -1.11 -3.06
C THR A 171 -10.25 0.14 -2.23
N PRO A 172 -11.45 0.74 -2.45
CA PRO A 172 -12.05 1.49 -1.36
C PRO A 172 -12.27 0.57 -0.16
N PRO A 173 -12.40 1.11 1.05
CA PRO A 173 -12.73 0.30 2.22
C PRO A 173 -14.14 -0.30 2.06
N LEU A 174 -14.21 -1.62 1.98
CA LEU A 174 -15.43 -2.40 1.86
C LEU A 174 -16.00 -2.63 3.26
N SER A 175 -17.33 -2.56 3.41
CA SER A 175 -18.00 -2.83 4.70
C SER A 175 -18.76 -4.15 4.72
N ALA A 176 -19.01 -4.74 3.55
CA ALA A 176 -19.73 -5.99 3.35
C ALA A 176 -19.38 -6.54 1.96
N GLY A 177 -19.76 -7.78 1.67
CA GLY A 177 -19.58 -8.37 0.34
C GLY A 177 -18.12 -8.50 -0.10
N HIS A 178 -17.19 -8.52 0.85
CA HIS A 178 -15.74 -8.57 0.65
C HIS A 178 -15.33 -9.63 -0.39
N HIS A 179 -15.81 -10.87 -0.19
CA HIS A 179 -15.54 -11.97 -1.09
C HIS A 179 -16.03 -11.73 -2.51
N THR A 180 -17.25 -11.21 -2.67
CA THR A 180 -17.86 -10.92 -3.97
C THR A 180 -17.06 -9.86 -4.73
N GLU A 181 -16.74 -8.74 -4.07
CA GLU A 181 -15.98 -7.65 -4.69
C GLU A 181 -14.56 -8.10 -5.07
N LEU A 182 -13.86 -8.79 -4.17
CA LEU A 182 -12.52 -9.33 -4.47
C LEU A 182 -12.57 -10.39 -5.58
N SER A 183 -13.58 -11.26 -5.57
CA SER A 183 -13.77 -12.28 -6.62
C SER A 183 -13.97 -11.64 -7.99
N PHE A 184 -14.72 -10.55 -8.07
CA PHE A 184 -14.88 -9.78 -9.30
C PHE A 184 -13.56 -9.18 -9.78
N LEU A 185 -12.87 -8.42 -8.93
CA LEU A 185 -11.61 -7.75 -9.28
C LEU A 185 -10.54 -8.76 -9.73
N LEU A 186 -10.32 -9.79 -8.92
CA LEU A 186 -9.27 -10.77 -9.15
C LEU A 186 -9.63 -11.77 -10.25
N GLY A 187 -10.92 -12.07 -10.43
CA GLY A 187 -11.39 -12.90 -11.54
C GLY A 187 -11.07 -12.28 -12.90
N VAL A 188 -11.22 -10.95 -13.01
CA VAL A 188 -10.85 -10.22 -14.23
C VAL A 188 -9.33 -10.23 -14.44
N ALA A 189 -8.56 -9.97 -13.38
CA ALA A 189 -7.10 -10.05 -13.45
C ALA A 189 -6.61 -11.43 -13.90
N ARG A 190 -7.16 -12.52 -13.33
CA ARG A 190 -6.87 -13.89 -13.78
C ARG A 190 -7.25 -14.13 -15.23
N GLY A 191 -8.40 -13.63 -15.67
CA GLY A 191 -8.85 -13.73 -17.06
C GLY A 191 -7.91 -13.06 -18.06
N LEU A 192 -7.19 -12.01 -17.63
CA LEU A 192 -6.14 -11.34 -18.40
C LEU A 192 -4.74 -11.97 -18.23
N GLY A 193 -4.62 -13.04 -17.44
CA GLY A 193 -3.36 -13.76 -17.21
C GLY A 193 -2.44 -13.12 -16.18
N PHE A 194 -2.93 -12.23 -15.31
CA PHE A 194 -2.14 -11.71 -14.20
C PHE A 194 -1.74 -12.85 -13.25
N THR A 195 -0.55 -12.72 -12.66
CA THR A 195 -0.01 -13.69 -11.70
C THR A 195 0.36 -13.01 -10.38
N VAL A 196 0.57 -13.82 -9.35
CA VAL A 196 1.13 -13.36 -8.07
C VAL A 196 2.66 -13.24 -8.22
N PRO A 197 3.26 -12.02 -8.14
CA PRO A 197 4.70 -11.85 -8.24
C PRO A 197 5.44 -12.47 -7.05
N HIS A 198 6.75 -12.65 -7.18
CA HIS A 198 7.55 -13.30 -6.14
C HIS A 198 7.60 -12.50 -4.84
N GLU A 199 7.66 -11.18 -4.93
CA GLU A 199 7.74 -10.26 -3.80
C GLU A 199 6.37 -9.96 -3.17
N ALA A 200 5.29 -10.51 -3.74
CA ALA A 200 3.92 -10.10 -3.49
C ALA A 200 3.47 -10.21 -2.03
N ALA A 201 2.72 -9.21 -1.59
CA ALA A 201 1.95 -9.17 -0.36
C ALA A 201 0.49 -8.78 -0.63
N VAL A 202 -0.34 -9.00 0.40
CA VAL A 202 -1.67 -8.38 0.52
C VAL A 202 -1.64 -7.51 1.76
N HIS A 203 -2.01 -6.24 1.65
CA HIS A 203 -2.16 -5.35 2.80
C HIS A 203 -3.64 -5.20 3.16
N LEU A 204 -3.93 -5.21 4.46
CA LEU A 204 -5.26 -4.94 5.00
C LEU A 204 -5.25 -3.59 5.71
N HIS A 205 -6.07 -2.65 5.27
CA HIS A 205 -6.31 -1.39 5.94
C HIS A 205 -7.61 -1.47 6.73
N VAL A 206 -7.52 -1.54 8.04
CA VAL A 206 -8.67 -1.54 8.95
C VAL A 206 -8.82 -0.19 9.63
N ASP A 207 -10.02 0.13 10.11
CA ASP A 207 -10.27 1.34 10.89
C ASP A 207 -9.33 1.45 12.11
N GLY A 208 -8.61 2.56 12.18
CA GLY A 208 -7.65 2.86 13.24
C GLY A 208 -8.29 3.44 14.50
N GLY A 209 -9.53 3.92 14.43
CA GLY A 209 -10.23 4.57 15.54
C GLY A 209 -10.17 3.79 16.87
N PRO A 210 -10.57 2.50 16.89
CA PRO A 210 -10.48 1.68 18.10
C PRO A 210 -9.07 1.53 18.69
N PHE A 211 -8.03 1.67 17.87
CA PHE A 211 -6.62 1.54 18.25
C PHE A 211 -5.98 2.88 18.64
N ARG A 212 -6.77 3.94 18.81
CA ARG A 212 -6.31 5.20 19.40
C ARG A 212 -6.30 5.17 20.93
N GLU A 213 -7.01 4.22 21.51
CA GLU A 213 -7.01 3.98 22.95
C GLU A 213 -5.78 3.18 23.37
N ALA A 214 -5.14 3.61 24.46
CA ALA A 214 -3.85 3.06 24.89
C ALA A 214 -3.87 1.54 25.16
N PRO A 215 -4.90 0.96 25.83
CA PRO A 215 -4.96 -0.49 26.04
C PRO A 215 -5.02 -1.28 24.72
N ALA A 216 -5.86 -0.83 23.78
CA ALA A 216 -6.04 -1.51 22.50
C ALA A 216 -4.77 -1.43 21.63
N LEU A 217 -4.16 -0.25 21.57
CA LEU A 217 -2.89 -0.07 20.85
C LEU A 217 -1.76 -0.87 21.47
N ALA A 218 -1.67 -0.91 22.79
CA ALA A 218 -0.66 -1.69 23.49
C ALA A 218 -0.83 -3.20 23.19
N ASN A 219 -2.06 -3.72 23.11
CA ASN A 219 -2.31 -5.10 22.71
C ASN A 219 -1.97 -5.37 21.26
N LEU A 220 -2.26 -4.45 20.35
CA LEU A 220 -1.83 -4.55 18.95
C LEU A 220 -0.30 -4.64 18.85
N ILE A 221 0.42 -3.80 19.59
CA ILE A 221 1.89 -3.85 19.64
C ILE A 221 2.36 -5.19 20.23
N ARG A 222 1.77 -5.67 21.33
CA ARG A 222 2.11 -6.99 21.92
C ARG A 222 1.88 -8.15 20.95
N LEU A 223 0.78 -8.13 20.20
CA LEU A 223 0.51 -9.12 19.17
C LEU A 223 1.63 -9.13 18.12
N PHE A 224 1.94 -7.99 17.52
CA PHE A 224 2.94 -7.91 16.44
C PHE A 224 4.40 -7.98 16.93
N ALA A 225 4.66 -7.77 18.23
CA ALA A 225 5.99 -7.89 18.82
C ALA A 225 6.25 -9.30 19.37
N HIS A 226 5.42 -9.78 20.29
CA HIS A 226 5.64 -11.05 21.00
C HIS A 226 5.21 -12.26 20.18
N TRP A 227 4.17 -12.11 19.36
CA TRP A 227 3.62 -13.20 18.53
C TRP A 227 4.05 -13.12 17.07
N ARG A 228 5.07 -12.32 16.76
CA ARG A 228 5.52 -12.06 15.39
C ARG A 228 5.73 -13.33 14.57
N GLU A 229 6.58 -14.24 15.04
CA GLU A 229 6.94 -15.44 14.27
C GLU A 229 5.78 -16.46 14.16
N PRO A 230 5.02 -16.75 15.24
CA PRO A 230 3.79 -17.51 15.13
C PRO A 230 2.78 -16.91 14.15
N LEU A 231 2.61 -15.58 14.17
CA LEU A 231 1.67 -14.87 13.29
C LEU A 231 2.11 -14.98 11.83
N ARG A 232 3.40 -14.80 11.56
CA ARG A 232 3.97 -14.97 10.20
C ARG A 232 3.85 -16.40 9.70
N THR A 233 4.07 -17.38 10.58
CA THR A 233 3.91 -18.80 10.25
C THR A 233 2.45 -19.11 9.93
N LEU A 234 1.54 -18.67 10.78
CA LEU A 234 0.10 -18.92 10.65
C LEU A 234 -0.49 -18.28 9.39
N LEU A 235 -0.07 -17.06 9.06
CA LEU A 235 -0.52 -16.34 7.86
C LEU A 235 0.24 -16.77 6.58
N ALA A 236 1.29 -17.57 6.73
CA ALA A 236 2.22 -17.94 5.67
C ALA A 236 2.86 -16.71 4.99
N THR A 237 3.36 -15.75 5.78
CA THR A 237 3.99 -14.53 5.29
C THR A 237 5.09 -14.83 4.29
N ASN A 238 5.04 -14.15 3.14
CA ASN A 238 6.02 -14.34 2.08
C ASN A 238 7.42 -13.85 2.52
N PRO A 239 8.44 -14.72 2.56
CA PRO A 239 9.79 -14.34 2.97
C PRO A 239 10.51 -13.41 1.96
N ALA A 240 9.98 -13.28 0.73
CA ALA A 240 10.56 -12.42 -0.29
C ALA A 240 10.12 -10.95 -0.17
N CYS A 241 9.13 -10.63 0.68
CA CYS A 241 8.69 -9.25 0.92
C CYS A 241 9.81 -8.44 1.57
N ARG A 242 10.21 -7.32 0.93
CA ARG A 242 11.40 -6.54 1.32
C ARG A 242 11.14 -5.42 2.34
N ARG A 243 9.88 -5.07 2.57
CA ARG A 243 9.44 -3.91 3.38
C ARG A 243 8.70 -4.33 4.65
N LEU A 244 9.22 -5.37 5.32
CA LEU A 244 8.73 -5.93 6.56
C LEU A 244 9.85 -5.94 7.60
N ALA A 245 9.50 -5.66 8.86
CA ALA A 245 10.44 -5.59 9.97
C ALA A 245 9.71 -5.79 11.31
N PRO A 246 10.41 -6.28 12.35
CA PRO A 246 9.87 -6.26 13.71
C PRO A 246 9.70 -4.82 14.20
N LEU A 247 8.70 -4.57 15.05
CA LEU A 247 8.49 -3.27 15.68
C LEU A 247 9.74 -2.81 16.45
N PRO A 248 10.02 -1.48 16.50
CA PRO A 248 11.23 -0.97 17.12
C PRO A 248 11.23 -1.19 18.63
N ALA A 249 12.40 -1.53 19.19
CA ALA A 249 12.56 -1.90 20.61
C ALA A 249 11.91 -0.91 21.60
N PRO A 250 12.05 0.43 21.45
CA PRO A 250 11.38 1.37 22.36
C PRO A 250 9.87 1.18 22.46
N LEU A 251 9.21 0.82 21.35
CA LEU A 251 7.76 0.59 21.33
C LEU A 251 7.39 -0.74 21.99
N VAL A 252 8.22 -1.76 21.81
CA VAL A 252 8.05 -3.07 22.46
C VAL A 252 8.25 -2.95 23.98
N ASP A 253 9.28 -2.23 24.41
CA ASP A 253 9.58 -2.02 25.82
C ASP A 253 8.46 -1.23 26.52
N ALA A 254 7.87 -0.23 25.84
CA ALA A 254 6.78 0.57 26.38
C ALA A 254 5.54 -0.26 26.75
N VAL A 255 5.29 -1.39 26.07
CA VAL A 255 4.14 -2.25 26.33
C VAL A 255 4.41 -3.37 27.35
N ALA A 256 5.60 -3.38 27.98
CA ALA A 256 5.86 -4.27 29.11
C ALA A 256 4.96 -3.95 30.34
N GLY A 257 4.56 -2.67 30.48
CA GLY A 257 3.63 -2.20 31.50
C GLY A 257 2.24 -1.88 30.95
N ALA A 258 1.56 -0.90 31.56
CA ALA A 258 0.29 -0.35 31.09
C ALA A 258 0.51 1.10 30.61
N PRO A 259 1.00 1.30 29.37
CA PRO A 259 1.37 2.63 28.91
C PRO A 259 0.15 3.50 28.62
N THR A 260 0.34 4.80 28.77
CA THR A 260 -0.53 5.84 28.23
C THR A 260 -0.29 6.03 26.73
N ILE A 261 -1.22 6.68 26.04
CA ILE A 261 -1.05 7.00 24.62
C ILE A 261 0.17 7.91 24.38
N THR A 262 0.44 8.84 25.31
CA THR A 262 1.60 9.74 25.24
C THR A 262 2.92 8.97 25.28
N GLU A 263 3.04 7.97 26.16
CA GLU A 263 4.23 7.11 26.24
C GLU A 263 4.42 6.28 24.98
N LEU A 264 3.34 5.74 24.41
CA LEU A 264 3.40 5.00 23.13
C LEU A 264 3.87 5.89 21.97
N ARG A 265 3.40 7.14 21.91
CA ARG A 265 3.82 8.11 20.89
C ARG A 265 5.28 8.51 21.06
N GLN A 266 5.71 8.78 22.29
CA GLN A 266 7.11 9.07 22.59
C GLN A 266 8.01 7.89 22.20
N ALA A 267 7.64 6.67 22.56
CA ALA A 267 8.36 5.46 22.18
C ALA A 267 8.44 5.29 20.66
N ALA A 268 7.35 5.57 19.93
CA ALA A 268 7.33 5.53 18.46
C ALA A 268 8.25 6.58 17.82
N GLN A 269 8.31 7.79 18.38
CA GLN A 269 9.24 8.84 17.94
C GLN A 269 10.71 8.44 18.21
N THR A 270 11.01 7.96 19.42
CA THR A 270 12.34 7.45 19.77
C THR A 270 12.77 6.29 18.88
N GLY A 271 11.86 5.37 18.58
CA GLY A 271 12.07 4.24 17.67
C GLY A 271 12.04 4.61 16.18
N GLN A 272 11.86 5.89 15.83
CA GLN A 272 11.75 6.39 14.46
C GLN A 272 10.79 5.56 13.60
N ILE A 273 9.56 5.38 14.09
CA ILE A 273 8.59 4.53 13.39
C ILE A 273 8.37 5.00 11.95
N THR A 274 8.29 4.03 11.03
CA THR A 274 7.98 4.20 9.61
C THR A 274 6.86 3.23 9.23
N LYS A 275 6.45 3.20 7.97
CA LYS A 275 5.46 2.21 7.49
C LYS A 275 6.03 0.80 7.24
N PHE A 276 7.35 0.63 7.23
CA PHE A 276 8.01 -0.62 6.80
C PHE A 276 8.18 -1.64 7.93
N TYR A 277 7.10 -1.88 8.67
CA TYR A 277 7.02 -2.91 9.71
C TYR A 277 5.91 -3.91 9.34
N ASP A 278 5.85 -5.03 10.05
CA ASP A 278 4.81 -6.06 9.87
C ASP A 278 3.38 -5.49 10.06
N VAL A 279 3.27 -4.41 10.83
CA VAL A 279 2.08 -3.56 10.96
C VAL A 279 2.48 -2.08 10.89
N ASN A 280 1.81 -1.29 10.06
CA ASN A 280 2.02 0.15 10.00
C ASN A 280 1.11 0.85 11.02
N LEU A 281 1.74 1.45 12.03
CA LEU A 281 1.06 2.18 13.10
C LEU A 281 1.20 3.70 12.99
N THR A 282 1.84 4.21 11.92
CA THR A 282 2.19 5.63 11.80
C THR A 282 0.98 6.57 11.91
N GLN A 283 -0.19 6.15 11.40
CA GLN A 283 -1.40 6.98 11.40
C GLN A 283 -2.15 6.99 12.74
N VAL A 284 -2.02 5.94 13.55
CA VAL A 284 -2.64 5.87 14.89
C VAL A 284 -1.75 6.48 15.98
N LEU A 285 -0.44 6.52 15.74
CA LEU A 285 0.57 7.11 16.63
C LEU A 285 0.89 8.59 16.34
N THR A 286 0.26 9.21 15.34
CA THR A 286 0.45 10.65 15.08
C THR A 286 -0.43 11.52 15.99
N ASP A 287 0.09 12.70 16.36
CA ASP A 287 -0.62 13.75 17.09
C ASP A 287 -1.37 14.72 16.16
N THR A 288 -1.10 14.69 14.86
CA THR A 288 -1.82 15.49 13.86
C THR A 288 -2.99 14.71 13.28
N PRO A 289 -4.04 15.38 12.76
CA PRO A 289 -5.09 14.70 12.02
C PRO A 289 -4.50 13.74 10.97
N PRO A 290 -4.87 12.44 10.99
CA PRO A 290 -4.29 11.44 10.11
C PRO A 290 -4.74 11.70 8.67
N LEU A 291 -3.89 11.32 7.71
CA LEU A 291 -4.28 11.32 6.30
C LEU A 291 -5.26 10.18 6.00
N ARG A 292 -5.06 9.04 6.68
CA ARG A 292 -5.94 7.87 6.68
C ARG A 292 -5.94 7.33 8.10
N ASP A 293 -7.08 7.29 8.76
CA ASP A 293 -7.15 6.74 10.12
C ASP A 293 -7.21 5.22 10.08
N THR A 294 -6.09 4.58 9.78
CA THR A 294 -6.03 3.12 9.57
C THR A 294 -4.86 2.48 10.28
N VAL A 295 -5.09 1.25 10.77
CA VAL A 295 -4.02 0.27 11.02
C VAL A 295 -3.85 -0.55 9.73
N GLU A 296 -2.62 -0.73 9.29
CA GLU A 296 -2.31 -1.50 8.08
C GLU A 296 -1.54 -2.77 8.43
N ILE A 297 -2.12 -3.92 8.11
CA ILE A 297 -1.52 -5.24 8.31
C ILE A 297 -0.81 -5.63 7.02
N ARG A 298 0.50 -5.89 7.08
CA ARG A 298 1.36 -5.97 5.89
C ARG A 298 1.94 -7.37 5.63
N ILE A 299 1.50 -8.36 6.40
CA ILE A 299 2.15 -9.69 6.47
C ILE A 299 1.37 -10.82 5.80
N LEU A 300 0.27 -10.53 5.11
CA LEU A 300 -0.40 -11.57 4.33
C LEU A 300 0.41 -11.84 3.05
N PRO A 301 0.58 -13.11 2.64
CA PRO A 301 1.22 -13.42 1.38
C PRO A 301 0.40 -12.88 0.21
N GLY A 302 1.08 -12.61 -0.91
CA GLY A 302 0.40 -12.35 -2.17
C GLY A 302 -0.54 -13.48 -2.55
N ALA A 303 -1.73 -13.12 -3.00
CA ALA A 303 -2.75 -14.04 -3.44
C ALA A 303 -3.56 -13.41 -4.57
N ILE A 304 -4.00 -14.25 -5.51
CA ILE A 304 -4.90 -13.85 -6.59
C ILE A 304 -6.28 -14.51 -6.46
N ASP A 305 -6.48 -15.34 -5.44
CA ASP A 305 -7.78 -15.93 -5.12
C ASP A 305 -8.45 -15.18 -3.96
N ALA A 306 -9.75 -14.89 -4.10
CA ALA A 306 -10.49 -14.13 -3.10
C ALA A 306 -10.74 -14.96 -1.83
N ASP A 307 -10.91 -16.28 -1.94
CA ASP A 307 -11.08 -17.16 -0.80
C ASP A 307 -9.84 -17.07 0.10
N GLU A 308 -8.67 -17.19 -0.51
CA GLU A 308 -7.38 -17.13 0.18
C GLU A 308 -7.16 -15.82 0.96
N ILE A 309 -7.57 -14.70 0.40
CA ILE A 309 -7.48 -13.39 1.05
C ILE A 309 -8.50 -13.29 2.18
N VAL A 310 -9.75 -13.66 1.93
CA VAL A 310 -10.84 -13.53 2.91
C VAL A 310 -10.63 -14.43 4.12
N HIS A 311 -10.16 -15.67 3.95
CA HIS A 311 -9.88 -16.55 5.09
C HIS A 311 -8.77 -15.99 6.00
N ARG A 312 -7.69 -15.44 5.42
CA ARG A 312 -6.60 -14.84 6.19
C ARG A 312 -7.03 -13.52 6.84
N ALA A 313 -7.81 -12.71 6.14
CA ALA A 313 -8.38 -11.49 6.69
C ALA A 313 -9.35 -11.77 7.85
N ALA A 314 -10.12 -12.86 7.80
CA ALA A 314 -11.01 -13.26 8.90
C ALA A 314 -10.24 -13.60 10.17
N LEU A 315 -9.14 -14.35 10.04
CA LEU A 315 -8.25 -14.63 11.18
C LEU A 315 -7.68 -13.33 11.77
N VAL A 316 -7.23 -12.41 10.92
CA VAL A 316 -6.73 -11.10 11.37
C VAL A 316 -7.82 -10.32 12.08
N GLU A 317 -9.06 -10.29 11.57
CA GLU A 317 -10.19 -9.62 12.23
C GLU A 317 -10.40 -10.13 13.67
N LEU A 318 -10.36 -11.45 13.88
CA LEU A 318 -10.52 -12.04 15.21
C LEU A 318 -9.38 -11.67 16.17
N LEU A 319 -8.13 -11.67 15.68
CA LEU A 319 -6.99 -11.26 16.49
C LEU A 319 -7.05 -9.76 16.83
N LEU A 320 -7.54 -8.93 15.90
CA LEU A 320 -7.76 -7.50 16.12
C LEU A 320 -8.90 -7.24 17.10
N ASP A 321 -9.97 -8.03 17.07
CA ASP A 321 -11.04 -8.00 18.07
C ASP A 321 -10.49 -8.33 19.45
N ARG A 322 -9.61 -9.35 19.57
CA ARG A 322 -8.93 -9.65 20.82
C ARG A 322 -8.11 -8.48 21.34
N CYS A 323 -7.48 -7.69 20.46
CA CYS A 323 -6.74 -6.51 20.89
C CYS A 323 -7.62 -5.45 21.57
N LEU A 324 -8.93 -5.43 21.32
CA LEU A 324 -9.85 -4.47 21.94
C LEU A 324 -10.21 -4.81 23.39
N ASP A 325 -10.06 -6.07 23.81
CA ASP A 325 -10.16 -6.44 25.23
C ASP A 325 -8.99 -5.81 26.00
N PRO A 326 -9.24 -5.02 27.08
CA PRO A 326 -8.19 -4.36 27.85
C PRO A 326 -7.23 -5.32 28.56
N THR A 327 -7.60 -6.60 28.69
CA THR A 327 -6.73 -7.64 29.24
C THR A 327 -5.48 -7.79 28.36
N PRO A 328 -4.27 -7.59 28.91
CA PRO A 328 -3.04 -7.66 28.13
C PRO A 328 -2.90 -8.98 27.37
N ILE A 329 -2.54 -8.91 26.09
CA ILE A 329 -2.13 -10.10 25.33
C ILE A 329 -0.87 -10.67 25.98
N PRO A 330 -0.86 -11.95 26.40
CA PRO A 330 0.28 -12.53 27.09
C PRO A 330 1.49 -12.65 26.15
N SER A 331 2.70 -12.65 26.71
CA SER A 331 3.93 -13.01 26.00
C SER A 331 4.09 -14.54 25.82
N GLY A 332 2.95 -15.25 25.67
CA GLY A 332 2.80 -16.70 25.80
C GLY A 332 3.53 -17.53 24.73
N PRO A 333 3.57 -18.87 24.90
CA PRO A 333 4.44 -19.76 24.12
C PRO A 333 4.17 -19.61 22.63
N ALA A 334 5.24 -19.37 21.88
CA ALA A 334 5.23 -19.01 20.48
C ALA A 334 4.82 -20.20 19.57
N SER A 335 3.55 -20.60 19.58
CA SER A 335 3.00 -21.53 18.59
C SER A 335 1.85 -20.90 17.80
N PRO A 336 1.69 -21.25 16.51
CA PRO A 336 0.52 -20.90 15.73
C PRO A 336 -0.80 -21.37 16.34
N ASP A 337 -0.81 -22.53 17.01
CA ASP A 337 -2.01 -23.11 17.61
C ASP A 337 -2.57 -22.22 18.74
N ALA A 338 -1.71 -21.63 19.57
CA ALA A 338 -2.14 -20.71 20.62
C ALA A 338 -2.77 -19.41 20.07
N LEU A 339 -2.35 -18.95 18.88
CA LEU A 339 -3.02 -17.83 18.19
C LEU A 339 -4.40 -18.23 17.67
N LEU A 340 -4.56 -19.47 17.19
CA LEU A 340 -5.85 -19.99 16.76
C LEU A 340 -6.82 -20.14 17.94
N GLU A 341 -6.34 -20.62 19.09
CA GLU A 341 -7.12 -20.65 20.33
C GLU A 341 -7.57 -19.25 20.75
N MET A 342 -6.66 -18.27 20.76
CA MET A 342 -6.97 -16.87 21.07
C MET A 342 -8.03 -16.28 20.11
N ALA A 343 -7.93 -16.57 18.81
CA ALA A 343 -8.93 -16.16 17.83
C ALA A 343 -10.29 -16.87 18.05
N ALA A 344 -10.29 -18.14 18.41
CA ALA A 344 -11.50 -18.92 18.68
C ALA A 344 -12.24 -18.45 19.93
N GLU A 345 -11.52 -18.09 21.01
CA GLU A 345 -12.12 -17.51 22.22
C GLU A 345 -12.90 -16.22 21.91
N THR A 346 -12.38 -15.42 20.99
CA THR A 346 -13.00 -14.16 20.57
C THR A 346 -14.31 -14.39 19.80
N LEU A 347 -14.40 -15.46 19.01
CA LEU A 347 -15.64 -15.87 18.34
C LEU A 347 -16.73 -16.24 19.34
N VAL A 348 -16.38 -16.92 20.43
CA VAL A 348 -17.34 -17.36 21.46
C VAL A 348 -17.88 -16.17 22.26
N GLN A 349 -17.03 -15.17 22.52
CA GLN A 349 -17.43 -13.98 23.29
C GLN A 349 -18.29 -12.97 22.49
N GLY A 350 -18.24 -13.04 21.15
CA GLY A 350 -19.01 -12.17 20.25
C GLY A 350 -20.39 -12.69 19.83
N GLN A 351 -20.79 -13.88 20.33
CA GLN A 351 -22.15 -14.45 20.16
C GLN A 351 -23.04 -14.13 21.35
#